data_AF-A0A3C2AKA1-F1
#
_entry.id   AF-A0A3C2AKA1-F1
#
_cell.length_a   1.000
_cell.length_b   1.000
_cell.length_c   1.000
_cell.angle_alpha   90.00
_cell.angle_beta   90.00
_cell.angle_gamma   90.00
#
_symmetry.space_group_name_H-M   'P 1'
#
loop_
_entity.id
_entity.type
_entity.pdbx_description
1 polymer ?
#
loop_
_entity_poly.entity_id
_entity_poly.type
_entity_poly.pdbx_seq_one_letter_code
_entity_poly.pdbx_strand_id
1 'polypeptide(L)' 'MYAIVDIAGQQFKVEKDSKVFAHRLEGKEGSKVTFDKVLLLDDNG' A
#
# COMPACT_ATOMS: atom_id res chain seq x y z
N MET A 1 13.98 2.63 -0.26
CA MET A 1 12.79 2.43 -1.10
C MET A 1 11.48 2.66 -0.35
N TYR A 2 10.70 3.65 -0.77
CA TYR A 2 9.29 3.80 -0.40
C TYR A 2 8.42 3.90 -1.66
N ALA A 3 7.16 3.53 -1.51
CA ALA A 3 6.15 3.68 -2.54
C ALA A 3 4.99 4.51 -2.01
N ILE A 4 4.36 5.30 -2.87
CA ILE A 4 3.05 5.88 -2.60
C ILE A 4 2.03 5.05 -3.37
N VAL A 5 1.10 4.41 -2.65
CA VAL A 5 0.08 3.54 -3.22
C VAL A 5 -1.31 4.04 -2.88
N ASP A 6 -2.25 3.89 -3.80
CA ASP A 6 -3.67 4.19 -3.57
C ASP A 6 -4.37 2.92 -3.06
N ILE A 7 -4.83 2.98 -1.81
CA ILE A 7 -5.59 1.93 -1.14
C ILE A 7 -6.97 2.48 -0.81
N ALA A 8 -8.00 1.96 -1.47
CA ALA A 8 -9.39 2.36 -1.28
C ALA A 8 -9.64 3.89 -1.43
N GLY A 9 -8.92 4.56 -2.35
CA GLY A 9 -9.08 5.99 -2.62
C GLY A 9 -8.24 6.91 -1.73
N GLN A 10 -7.42 6.33 -0.84
CA GLN A 10 -6.48 7.07 0.00
C GLN A 10 -5.04 6.71 -0.31
N GLN A 11 -4.16 7.70 -0.26
CA GLN A 11 -2.75 7.51 -0.57
C GLN A 11 -1.99 7.15 0.69
N PHE A 12 -1.20 6.08 0.60
CA PHE A 12 -0.34 5.60 1.68
C PHE A 12 1.10 5.55 1.21
N LYS A 13 1.99 6.11 2.04
CA LYS A 13 3.42 5.85 1.93
C LYS A 13 3.69 4.48 2.57
N VAL A 14 4.19 3.54 1.78
CA VAL A 14 4.51 2.17 2.21
C VAL A 14 5.99 1.90 1.99
N GLU A 15 6.57 1.17 2.93
CA GLU A 15 7.96 0.71 2.89
C GLU A 15 8.01 -0.80 3.16
N LYS A 16 9.13 -1.44 2.80
CA LYS A 16 9.31 -2.87 3.10
C LYS A 16 9.19 -3.10 4.61
N ASP A 17 8.46 -4.14 5.00
CA ASP A 17 8.18 -4.54 6.39
C ASP A 17 7.38 -3.51 7.23
N SER A 18 6.82 -2.48 6.59
CA SER A 18 5.93 -1.50 7.25
C SER A 18 4.50 -2.03 7.41
N LYS A 19 3.80 -1.52 8.43
CA LYS A 19 2.37 -1.76 8.65
C LYS A 19 1.60 -0.46 8.48
N VAL A 20 0.49 -0.51 7.76
CA VAL A 20 -0.40 0.64 7.54
C VAL A 20 -1.81 0.31 7.99
N PHE A 21 -2.51 1.30 8.54
CA PHE A 21 -3.94 1.19 8.85
C PHE A 21 -4.73 1.76 7.69
N ALA A 22 -5.36 0.89 6.92
CA ALA A 22 -6.22 1.26 5.80
C ALA A 22 -7.70 1.02 6.14
N HIS A 23 -8.59 1.54 5.28
CA HIS A 23 -10.00 1.19 5.34
C HIS A 23 -10.22 -0.31 5.06
N ARG A 24 -11.42 -0.79 5.42
CA ARG A 24 -11.81 -2.19 5.23
C ARG A 24 -11.65 -2.59 3.76
N LEU A 25 -10.83 -3.60 3.53
CA LEU A 25 -10.62 -4.20 2.22
C LEU A 25 -11.51 -5.44 2.07
N GLU A 26 -11.86 -5.76 0.84
CA GLU A 26 -12.52 -7.02 0.51
C GLU A 26 -11.53 -8.18 0.61
N GLY A 27 -11.92 -9.27 1.27
CA GLY A 27 -11.08 -10.46 1.44
C GLY A 27 -11.18 -11.08 2.84
N LYS A 28 -10.53 -12.24 3.00
CA LYS A 28 -10.36 -12.89 4.30
C LYS A 28 -9.07 -12.43 4.95
N GLU A 29 -9.04 -12.39 6.28
CA GLU A 29 -7.81 -12.13 7.04
C GLU A 29 -6.68 -13.07 6.60
N GLY A 30 -5.46 -12.54 6.50
CA GLY A 30 -4.28 -13.28 6.05
C GLY A 30 -4.17 -13.49 4.53
N SER A 31 -5.19 -13.08 3.76
CA SER A 31 -5.11 -13.13 2.30
C SER A 31 -4.11 -12.10 1.77
N LYS A 32 -3.38 -12.47 0.71
CA LYS A 32 -2.57 -11.50 -0.04
C LYS A 32 -3.49 -10.65 -0.90
N VAL A 33 -3.25 -9.34 -0.91
CA VAL A 33 -3.93 -8.38 -1.76
C VAL A 33 -2.91 -7.67 -2.65
N THR A 34 -3.28 -7.33 -3.87
CA THR A 34 -2.44 -6.62 -4.83
C THR A 34 -3.08 -5.27 -5.12
N PHE A 35 -2.28 -4.20 -5.11
CA PHE A 35 -2.73 -2.86 -5.47
C PHE A 35 -2.02 -2.43 -6.75
N ASP A 36 -2.79 -2.18 -7.81
CA ASP A 36 -2.22 -1.86 -9.12
C ASP A 36 -1.83 -0.38 -9.24
N LYS A 37 -2.41 0.48 -8.41
CA LYS A 37 -2.21 1.93 -8.48
C LYS A 37 -1.09 2.39 -7.57
N VAL A 38 0.12 2.31 -8.10
CA VAL A 38 1.33 2.89 -7.51
C VAL A 38 1.54 4.28 -8.12
N LEU A 39 1.51 5.31 -7.28
CA LEU A 39 1.63 6.71 -7.70
C LEU A 39 3.09 7.17 -7.80
N LEU A 40 3.94 6.64 -6.93
CA LEU A 40 5.37 7.00 -6.89
C LEU A 40 6.16 5.82 -6.33
N LEU A 41 7.30 5.54 -6.94
CA LEU A 41 8.33 4.65 -6.42
C LEU A 41 9.61 5.45 -6.33
N ASP A 42 10.18 5.49 -5.13
CA ASP A 42 11.44 6.16 -4.89
C ASP A 42 12.36 5.24 -4.08
N ASP A 43 13.50 4.96 -4.68
CA ASP A 43 14.52 4.10 -4.11
C ASP A 43 15.64 4.89 -3.40
N ASN A 44 15.71 6.21 -3.62
CA ASN A 44 16.89 7.04 -3.28
C ASN A 44 16.62 8.27 -2.41
N GLY A 45 15.36 8.65 -2.14
CA GLY A 45 15.02 9.71 -1.17
C GLY A 45 15.11 11.13 -1.71
#